data_AF-A0A0B1TBV7-F1
#
_entry.id   AF-A0A0B1TBV7-F1
#
_cell.length_a   1.000
_cell.length_b   1.000
_cell.length_c   1.000
_cell.angle_alpha   90.00
_cell.angle_beta   90.00
_cell.angle_gamma   90.00
#
_symmetry.space_group_name_H-M   'P 1'
#
loop_
_entity.id
_entity.type
_entity.pdbx_description
1 polymer ?
#
loop_
_entity_poly.entity_id
_entity_poly.type
_entity_poly.pdbx_seq_one_letter_code
_entity_poly.pdbx_strand_id
1 'polypeptide(L)'
;MDDIIALIRWSLAVRRKCVIRAIPVATLSGPTSGKNYIDEWYEWARQVRRWTIGAAEVFHYFVIKFFRLPVMVSFSFASKFIFYYGFLLCIASVYSIVAPLVTPAMLTAVNHGVWGLVIPSQEVFTWIMLGFLGLQYIWFFFVFLVNYLCEPVFPAGTKDKTGFIRNIFHLIMTWPTITMYCIVELVAFLEVTVRGKSVCSHNASKKDNLVAPVNNIPDRMEV
;
A
#
# COMPACT_ATOMS: atom_id res chain seq x y z
N MET A 1 -8.50 -10.27 -1.26
CA MET A 1 -8.62 -10.14 0.19
C MET A 1 -9.11 -11.42 0.84
N ASP A 2 -9.95 -12.21 0.16
CA ASP A 2 -10.32 -13.55 0.64
C ASP A 2 -9.11 -14.49 0.84
N ASP A 3 -8.05 -14.29 0.06
CA ASP A 3 -6.74 -14.92 0.22
C ASP A 3 -6.11 -14.65 1.58
N ILE A 4 -6.10 -13.40 2.04
CA ILE A 4 -5.56 -13.03 3.36
C ILE A 4 -6.49 -13.54 4.48
N ILE A 5 -7.81 -13.45 4.30
CA ILE A 5 -8.78 -14.01 5.25
C ILE A 5 -8.63 -15.52 5.37
N ALA A 6 -8.44 -16.23 4.25
CA ALA A 6 -8.17 -17.66 4.22
C ALA A 6 -6.86 -17.98 4.95
N LEU A 7 -5.81 -17.17 4.76
CA LEU A 7 -4.55 -17.34 5.48
C LEU A 7 -4.72 -17.25 7.00
N ILE A 8 -5.52 -16.28 7.49
CA ILE A 8 -5.86 -16.15 8.92
C ILE A 8 -6.65 -17.38 9.39
N ARG A 9 -7.66 -17.81 8.62
CA ARG A 9 -8.48 -19.00 8.91
C ARG A 9 -7.65 -20.27 9.01
N TRP A 10 -6.74 -20.49 8.07
CA TRP A 10 -5.85 -21.63 8.08
C TRP A 10 -4.89 -21.55 9.26
N SER A 11 -4.30 -20.37 9.54
CA SER A 11 -3.41 -20.19 10.68
C SER A 11 -4.11 -20.46 12.02
N LEU A 12 -5.40 -20.14 12.13
CA LEU A 12 -6.26 -20.53 13.25
C LEU A 12 -6.42 -22.05 13.34
N ALA A 13 -6.78 -22.69 12.24
CA ALA A 13 -7.06 -24.13 12.18
C ALA A 13 -5.82 -24.98 12.51
N VAL A 14 -4.65 -24.63 11.93
CA VAL A 14 -3.41 -25.39 12.15
C VAL A 14 -2.61 -24.91 13.36
N ARG A 15 -3.08 -23.85 14.05
CA ARG A 15 -2.43 -23.26 15.25
C ARG A 15 -0.96 -22.89 15.02
N ARG A 16 -0.61 -22.51 13.80
CA ARG A 16 0.73 -22.07 13.39
C ARG A 16 0.63 -21.04 12.27
N LYS A 17 1.74 -20.35 11.99
CA LYS A 17 1.81 -19.39 10.89
C LYS A 17 1.69 -20.11 9.54
N CYS A 18 0.62 -19.85 8.81
CA CYS A 18 0.56 -20.20 7.39
C CYS A 18 1.28 -19.13 6.57
N VAL A 19 1.87 -19.53 5.45
CA VAL A 19 2.58 -18.63 4.53
C VAL A 19 2.06 -18.88 3.13
N ILE A 20 1.67 -17.81 2.44
CA ILE A 20 1.40 -17.86 1.00
C ILE A 20 2.76 -17.86 0.30
N ARG A 21 3.04 -18.93 -0.45
CA ARG A 21 4.24 -18.97 -1.30
C ARG A 21 4.00 -18.08 -2.51
N ALA A 22 5.01 -17.27 -2.84
CA ALA A 22 4.97 -16.50 -4.07
C ALA A 22 4.89 -17.46 -5.26
N ILE A 23 3.89 -17.28 -6.11
CA ILE A 23 3.85 -17.92 -7.41
C ILE A 23 4.65 -17.01 -8.33
N PRO A 24 5.76 -17.46 -8.93
CA PRO A 24 6.64 -16.63 -9.74
C PRO A 24 5.99 -16.39 -11.10
N VAL A 25 4.87 -15.68 -11.13
CA VAL A 25 4.15 -15.29 -12.32
C VAL A 25 4.03 -13.77 -12.29
N ALA A 26 4.26 -13.14 -13.43
CA ALA A 26 4.12 -11.69 -13.57
C ALA A 26 2.65 -11.31 -13.34
N THR A 27 2.32 -10.90 -12.12
CA THR A 27 1.00 -10.36 -11.80
C THR A 27 0.99 -8.88 -12.10
N LEU A 28 0.41 -8.51 -13.24
CA LEU A 28 0.10 -7.12 -13.52
C LEU A 28 -1.02 -6.66 -12.58
N SER A 29 -0.62 -5.91 -11.55
CA SER A 29 -1.52 -5.41 -10.49
C SER A 29 -1.97 -3.96 -10.74
N GLY A 30 -1.51 -3.36 -11.84
CA GLY A 30 -1.85 -2.00 -12.24
C GLY A 30 -3.19 -1.91 -12.98
N PRO A 31 -3.83 -0.73 -12.96
CA PRO A 31 -5.07 -0.44 -13.69
C PRO A 31 -4.72 -0.20 -15.15
N THR A 32 -4.56 -1.27 -15.90
CA THR A 32 -4.12 -1.20 -17.29
C THR A 32 -5.22 -1.67 -18.22
N SER A 33 -6.42 -1.14 -18.04
CA SER A 33 -7.59 -1.61 -18.78
C SER A 33 -8.56 -0.50 -19.17
N GLY A 34 -8.22 0.77 -18.94
CA GLY A 34 -9.03 1.87 -19.46
C GLY A 34 -9.01 1.86 -20.99
N LYS A 35 -10.10 2.28 -21.62
CA LYS A 35 -10.11 2.48 -23.09
C LYS A 35 -9.38 3.78 -23.48
N ASN A 36 -9.19 4.66 -22.51
CA ASN A 36 -8.47 5.93 -22.60
C ASN A 36 -7.86 6.26 -21.23
N TYR A 37 -7.03 7.31 -21.16
CA TYR A 37 -6.38 7.74 -19.91
C TYR A 37 -7.37 8.03 -18.78
N ILE A 38 -8.53 8.64 -19.06
CA ILE A 38 -9.51 8.96 -18.03
C ILE A 38 -10.07 7.66 -17.42
N ASP A 39 -10.37 6.66 -18.25
CA ASP A 39 -10.83 5.35 -17.80
C ASP A 39 -9.75 4.63 -16.98
N GLU A 40 -8.47 4.77 -17.33
CA GLU A 40 -7.37 4.19 -16.55
C GLU A 40 -7.34 4.79 -15.14
N TRP A 41 -7.54 6.10 -15.02
CA TRP A 41 -7.63 6.78 -13.73
C TRP A 41 -8.85 6.33 -12.90
N TYR A 42 -10.00 6.12 -13.55
CA TYR A 42 -11.19 5.59 -12.88
C TYR A 42 -11.00 4.14 -12.41
N GLU A 43 -10.43 3.27 -13.26
CA GLU A 43 -10.12 1.89 -12.87
C GLU A 43 -9.06 1.84 -11.77
N TRP A 44 -8.05 2.73 -11.81
CA TRP A 44 -7.08 2.92 -10.74
C TRP A 44 -7.77 3.23 -9.42
N ALA A 45 -8.58 4.30 -9.37
CA ALA A 45 -9.26 4.70 -8.15
C ALA A 45 -10.19 3.60 -7.63
N ARG A 46 -10.89 2.88 -8.52
CA ARG A 46 -11.73 1.73 -8.15
C ARG A 46 -10.93 0.59 -7.55
N GLN A 47 -9.77 0.28 -8.13
CA GLN A 47 -8.85 -0.75 -7.65
C GLN A 47 -8.33 -0.41 -6.25
N VAL A 48 -7.85 0.83 -6.05
CA VAL A 48 -7.38 1.33 -4.76
C VAL A 48 -8.49 1.25 -3.72
N ARG A 49 -9.67 1.81 -4.02
CA ARG A 49 -10.84 1.76 -3.13
C ARG A 49 -11.17 0.32 -2.72
N ARG A 50 -11.21 -0.62 -3.67
CA ARG A 50 -11.49 -2.04 -3.38
C ARG A 50 -10.45 -2.66 -2.45
N TRP A 51 -9.17 -2.35 -2.65
CA TRP A 51 -8.09 -2.84 -1.78
C TRP A 51 -8.20 -2.26 -0.37
N THR A 52 -8.47 -0.95 -0.24
CA THR A 52 -8.65 -0.30 1.07
C THR A 52 -9.85 -0.85 1.83
N ILE A 53 -11.00 -0.99 1.17
CA ILE A 53 -12.21 -1.57 1.79
C ILE A 53 -11.94 -3.01 2.23
N GLY A 54 -11.34 -3.81 1.36
CA GLY A 54 -10.97 -5.17 1.71
C GLY A 54 -9.94 -5.23 2.85
N ALA A 55 -9.04 -4.24 2.97
CA ALA A 55 -8.09 -4.12 4.09
C ALA A 55 -8.82 -3.87 5.40
N ALA A 56 -9.81 -2.98 5.41
CA ALA A 56 -10.68 -2.80 6.57
C ALA A 56 -11.40 -4.09 6.97
N GLU A 57 -11.89 -4.86 6.01
CA GLU A 57 -12.54 -6.17 6.28
C GLU A 57 -11.55 -7.18 6.88
N VAL A 58 -10.37 -7.33 6.29
CA VAL A 58 -9.30 -8.20 6.82
C VAL A 58 -8.90 -7.80 8.23
N PHE A 59 -8.74 -6.49 8.47
CA PHE A 59 -8.41 -5.97 9.80
C PHE A 59 -9.50 -6.31 10.83
N HIS A 60 -10.76 -6.05 10.49
CA HIS A 60 -11.88 -6.36 11.38
C HIS A 60 -11.95 -7.86 11.68
N TYR A 61 -11.79 -8.71 10.66
CA TYR A 61 -11.74 -10.16 10.82
C TYR A 61 -10.59 -10.59 11.73
N PHE A 62 -9.40 -10.01 11.52
CA PHE A 62 -8.22 -10.27 12.34
C PHE A 62 -8.43 -9.87 13.80
N VAL A 63 -8.98 -8.68 14.08
CA VAL A 63 -9.25 -8.19 15.44
C VAL A 63 -10.18 -9.13 16.20
N ILE A 64 -11.26 -9.60 15.56
CA ILE A 64 -12.18 -10.58 16.17
C ILE A 64 -11.47 -11.90 16.52
N LYS A 65 -10.46 -12.29 15.72
CA LYS A 65 -9.74 -13.55 15.88
C LYS A 65 -8.41 -13.42 16.62
N PHE A 66 -8.02 -12.22 17.01
CA PHE A 66 -6.70 -11.90 17.56
C PHE A 66 -6.33 -12.81 18.74
N PHE A 67 -7.23 -12.92 19.73
CA PHE A 67 -7.04 -13.74 20.92
C PHE A 67 -7.20 -15.25 20.68
N ARG A 68 -7.69 -15.65 19.50
CA ARG A 68 -7.84 -17.06 19.10
C ARG A 68 -6.66 -17.57 18.29
N LEU A 69 -5.83 -16.68 17.76
CA LEU A 69 -4.59 -17.02 17.06
C LEU A 69 -3.46 -17.28 18.06
N PRO A 70 -2.45 -18.09 17.69
CA PRO A 70 -1.22 -18.18 18.47
C PRO A 70 -0.56 -16.81 18.62
N VAL A 71 -0.07 -16.50 19.82
CA VAL A 71 0.48 -15.17 20.19
C VAL A 71 1.46 -14.63 19.15
N MET A 72 2.46 -15.44 18.76
CA MET A 72 3.46 -15.02 17.76
C MET A 72 2.86 -14.74 16.37
N VAL A 73 1.80 -15.45 15.99
CA VAL A 73 1.09 -15.23 14.72
C VAL A 73 0.30 -13.93 14.80
N SER A 74 -0.43 -13.70 15.90
CA SER A 74 -1.20 -12.47 16.12
C SER A 74 -0.31 -11.25 16.09
N PHE A 75 0.78 -11.24 16.87
CA PHE A 75 1.71 -10.11 16.88
C PHE A 75 2.40 -9.94 15.52
N SER A 76 2.87 -11.03 14.88
CA SER A 76 3.49 -10.91 13.55
C SER A 76 2.52 -10.33 12.50
N PHE A 77 1.24 -10.70 12.54
CA PHE A 77 0.24 -10.17 11.61
C PHE A 77 -0.08 -8.71 11.95
N ALA A 78 -0.31 -8.39 13.22
CA ALA A 78 -0.57 -7.03 13.67
C ALA A 78 0.56 -6.06 13.28
N SER A 79 1.82 -6.41 13.56
CA SER A 79 2.98 -5.58 13.22
C SER A 79 3.05 -5.32 11.72
N LYS A 80 2.89 -6.35 10.89
CA LYS A 80 2.92 -6.19 9.42
C LYS A 80 1.75 -5.35 8.92
N PHE A 81 0.56 -5.57 9.46
CA PHE A 81 -0.64 -4.86 9.04
C PHE A 81 -0.56 -3.38 9.40
N ILE A 82 -0.19 -3.06 10.65
CA ILE A 82 -0.04 -1.68 11.14
C ILE A 82 1.09 -0.97 10.37
N PHE A 83 2.23 -1.65 10.18
CA PHE A 83 3.33 -1.07 9.44
C PHE A 83 2.94 -0.78 7.99
N TYR A 84 2.44 -1.78 7.27
CA TYR A 84 2.12 -1.64 5.85
C TYR A 84 0.92 -0.74 5.59
N TYR A 85 -0.23 -1.03 6.18
CA TYR A 85 -1.44 -0.26 5.92
C TYR A 85 -1.47 1.06 6.71
N GLY A 86 -1.07 1.05 7.98
CA GLY A 86 -1.11 2.24 8.83
C GLY A 86 -0.01 3.25 8.48
N PHE A 87 1.26 2.85 8.61
CA PHE A 87 2.37 3.78 8.43
C PHE A 87 2.66 4.08 6.96
N LEU A 88 2.78 3.06 6.12
CA LEU A 88 3.26 3.25 4.75
C LEU A 88 2.20 3.76 3.79
N LEU A 89 1.02 3.14 3.78
CA LEU A 89 -0.04 3.55 2.88
C LEU A 89 -0.76 4.81 3.41
N CYS A 90 -1.18 4.84 4.68
CA CYS A 90 -1.99 5.96 5.16
C CYS A 90 -1.21 7.18 5.68
N ILE A 91 -0.10 6.99 6.41
CA ILE A 91 0.56 8.11 7.13
C ILE A 91 1.68 8.76 6.31
N ALA A 92 2.54 7.97 5.64
CA ALA A 92 3.75 8.48 4.99
C ALA A 92 3.46 9.60 3.97
N SER A 93 2.40 9.44 3.20
CA SER A 93 1.90 10.39 2.19
C SER A 93 1.35 11.68 2.79
N VAL A 94 0.49 11.55 3.81
CA VAL A 94 -0.11 12.66 4.55
C VAL A 94 0.98 13.46 5.23
N TYR A 95 1.99 12.78 5.77
CA TYR A 95 3.18 13.41 6.34
C TYR A 95 3.87 14.34 5.33
N SER A 96 4.07 13.91 4.08
CA SER A 96 4.70 14.76 3.05
C SER A 96 3.92 16.02 2.70
N ILE A 97 2.61 16.06 2.95
CA ILE A 97 1.74 17.20 2.67
C ILE A 97 1.64 18.11 3.91
N VAL A 98 1.45 17.50 5.08
CA VAL A 98 1.19 18.21 6.33
C VAL A 98 2.49 18.75 6.94
N ALA A 99 3.59 18.00 6.87
CA ALA A 99 4.85 18.39 7.49
C ALA A 99 5.40 19.74 6.96
N PRO A 100 5.41 20.04 5.66
CA PRO A 100 5.86 21.35 5.16
C PRO A 100 5.00 22.53 5.63
N LEU A 101 3.71 22.30 5.92
CA LEU A 101 2.79 23.33 6.37
C LEU A 101 2.87 23.55 7.89
N VAL A 102 2.94 22.45 8.65
CA VAL A 102 2.93 22.48 10.13
C VAL A 102 4.30 22.82 10.69
N THR A 103 5.39 22.39 10.06
CA THR A 103 6.75 22.59 10.59
C THR A 103 7.09 24.07 10.78
N PRO A 104 6.87 24.97 9.80
CA PRO A 104 7.15 26.40 9.97
C PRO A 104 6.26 27.03 11.05
N ALA A 105 4.97 26.69 11.09
CA ALA A 105 4.04 27.21 12.10
C ALA A 105 4.46 26.81 13.53
N MET A 106 4.88 25.55 13.71
CA MET A 106 5.37 25.05 15.00
C MET A 106 6.69 25.70 15.40
N LEU A 107 7.64 25.87 14.48
CA LEU A 107 8.91 26.54 14.77
C LEU A 107 8.70 27.99 15.19
N THR A 108 7.78 28.70 14.54
CA THR A 108 7.36 30.06 14.94
C THR A 108 6.73 30.06 16.33
N ALA A 109 5.81 29.13 16.62
CA ALA A 109 5.18 29.03 17.94
C ALA A 109 6.18 28.74 19.07
N VAL A 110 7.16 27.87 18.84
CA VAL A 110 8.25 27.60 19.79
C VAL A 110 9.09 28.86 20.01
N ASN A 111 9.37 29.64 18.97
CA ASN A 111 10.14 30.89 19.08
C ASN A 111 9.44 31.94 19.97
N HIS A 112 8.10 31.99 19.90
CA HIS A 112 7.30 32.95 20.66
C HIS A 112 6.96 32.49 22.09
N GLY A 113 7.49 31.34 22.53
CA GLY A 113 7.31 30.88 23.91
C GLY A 113 5.87 30.52 24.25
N VAL A 114 5.10 29.98 23.28
CA VAL A 114 3.71 29.58 23.50
C VAL A 114 3.63 28.53 24.61
N TRP A 115 2.84 28.82 25.65
CA TRP A 115 2.68 27.94 26.80
C TRP A 115 1.90 26.67 26.41
N GLY A 116 2.35 25.50 26.88
CA GLY A 116 1.72 24.20 26.58
C GLY A 116 2.29 23.42 25.39
N LEU A 117 3.41 23.88 24.80
CA LEU A 117 4.12 23.11 23.77
C LEU A 117 4.76 21.84 24.34
N VAL A 118 4.46 20.69 23.73
CA VAL A 118 5.03 19.38 24.10
C VAL A 118 6.54 19.31 23.84
N ILE A 119 7.02 20.01 22.80
CA ILE A 119 8.43 20.07 22.42
C ILE A 119 8.87 21.54 22.45
N PRO A 120 9.55 21.99 23.51
CA PRO A 120 9.92 23.41 23.68
C PRO A 120 11.22 23.80 22.96
N SER A 121 11.83 22.91 22.17
CA SER A 121 13.09 23.17 21.45
C SER A 121 12.89 23.09 19.93
N GLN A 122 13.28 24.16 19.24
CA GLN A 122 13.25 24.24 17.77
C GLN A 122 14.18 23.21 17.14
N GLU A 123 15.37 23.01 17.69
CA GLU A 123 16.33 22.04 17.17
C GLU A 123 15.78 20.63 17.28
N VAL A 124 15.28 20.26 18.46
CA VAL A 124 14.70 18.93 18.70
C VAL A 124 13.52 18.67 17.76
N PHE A 125 12.61 19.65 17.63
CA PHE A 125 11.48 19.54 16.72
C PHE A 125 11.93 19.37 15.26
N THR A 126 12.92 20.15 14.82
CA THR A 126 13.48 20.05 13.46
C THR A 126 14.08 18.68 13.19
N TRP A 127 14.90 18.15 14.12
CA TRP A 127 15.49 16.82 13.97
C TRP A 127 14.45 15.70 13.94
N ILE A 128 13.36 15.82 14.72
CA ILE A 128 12.25 14.87 14.67
C ILE A 128 11.59 14.88 13.28
N MET A 129 11.27 16.07 12.76
CA MET A 129 10.62 16.21 11.46
C MET A 129 11.53 15.72 10.31
N LEU A 130 12.82 16.04 10.35
CA LEU A 130 13.81 15.54 9.39
C LEU A 130 14.01 14.03 9.52
N GLY A 131 13.97 13.48 10.74
CA GLY A 131 14.07 12.05 11.01
C GLY A 131 12.92 11.26 10.37
N PHE A 132 11.68 11.72 10.54
CA PHE A 132 10.51 11.11 9.88
C PHE A 132 10.56 11.24 8.36
N LEU A 133 11.01 12.38 7.84
CA LEU A 133 11.22 12.57 6.40
C LEU A 133 12.28 11.61 5.85
N GLY A 134 13.41 11.47 6.54
CA GLY A 134 14.47 10.53 6.17
C GLY A 134 13.99 9.08 6.19
N LEU A 135 13.25 8.67 7.23
CA LEU A 135 12.66 7.34 7.33
C LEU A 135 11.70 7.05 6.16
N GLN A 136 10.90 8.04 5.76
CA GLN A 136 10.02 7.91 4.61
C GLN A 136 10.79 7.67 3.30
N TYR A 137 11.84 8.45 3.02
CA TYR A 137 12.64 8.25 1.81
C TYR A 137 13.40 6.93 1.81
N ILE A 138 13.94 6.50 2.96
CA ILE A 138 14.54 5.17 3.13
C ILE A 138 13.51 4.09 2.76
N TRP A 139 12.26 4.25 3.17
CA TRP A 139 11.23 3.29 2.83
C TRP A 139 10.92 3.26 1.33
N PHE A 140 10.75 4.42 0.68
CA PHE A 140 10.56 4.47 -0.77
C PHE A 140 11.72 3.81 -1.50
N PHE A 141 12.96 4.03 -1.06
CA PHE A 141 14.12 3.32 -1.58
C PHE A 141 13.99 1.80 -1.42
N PHE A 142 13.57 1.28 -0.27
CA PHE A 142 13.33 -0.16 -0.10
C PHE A 142 12.28 -0.72 -1.05
N VAL A 143 11.23 0.02 -1.38
CA VAL A 143 10.22 -0.42 -2.37
C VAL A 143 10.84 -0.58 -3.76
N PHE A 144 11.63 0.41 -4.22
CA PHE A 144 12.35 0.32 -5.49
C PHE A 144 13.40 -0.80 -5.47
N LEU A 145 14.10 -0.98 -4.35
CA LEU A 145 15.07 -2.06 -4.17
C LEU A 145 14.40 -3.43 -4.24
N VAL A 146 13.25 -3.63 -3.58
CA VAL A 146 12.49 -4.88 -3.65
C VAL A 146 12.05 -5.16 -5.08
N ASN A 147 11.56 -4.15 -5.81
CA ASN A 147 11.21 -4.31 -7.22
C ASN A 147 12.43 -4.79 -8.03
N TYR A 148 13.57 -4.12 -7.89
CA TYR A 148 14.81 -4.49 -8.57
C TYR A 148 15.29 -5.91 -8.21
N LEU A 149 15.23 -6.29 -6.94
CA LEU A 149 15.64 -7.62 -6.47
C LEU A 149 14.66 -8.73 -6.90
N CYS A 150 13.40 -8.39 -7.18
CA CYS A 150 12.36 -9.33 -7.61
C CYS A 150 12.27 -9.48 -9.12
N GLU A 151 12.78 -8.55 -9.93
CA GLU A 151 12.80 -8.68 -11.40
C GLU A 151 13.42 -10.00 -11.91
N PRO A 152 14.53 -10.53 -11.33
CA PRO A 152 15.13 -11.78 -11.79
C PRO A 152 14.25 -13.02 -11.56
N VAL A 153 13.24 -12.95 -10.69
CA VAL A 153 12.34 -14.09 -10.42
C VAL A 153 11.12 -14.11 -11.33
N PHE A 154 10.98 -13.16 -12.25
CA PHE A 154 9.88 -13.16 -13.22
C PHE A 154 10.04 -14.28 -14.25
N PRO A 155 8.93 -14.91 -14.70
CA PRO A 155 8.96 -15.93 -15.74
C PRO A 155 9.78 -15.48 -16.95
N ALA A 156 10.57 -16.41 -17.49
CA ALA A 156 11.40 -16.20 -18.68
C ALA A 156 12.44 -15.06 -18.56
N GLY A 157 12.79 -14.64 -17.34
CA GLY A 157 13.75 -13.55 -17.13
C GLY A 157 13.27 -12.22 -17.72
N THR A 158 11.95 -12.06 -17.83
CA THR A 158 11.33 -10.85 -18.39
C THR A 158 11.65 -9.67 -17.50
N LYS A 159 12.44 -8.72 -18.01
CA LYS A 159 12.77 -7.46 -17.34
C LYS A 159 11.92 -6.35 -17.91
N ASP A 160 11.40 -5.48 -17.06
CA ASP A 160 10.76 -4.26 -17.55
C ASP A 160 11.84 -3.38 -18.20
N LYS A 161 11.71 -3.13 -19.51
CA LYS A 161 12.64 -2.28 -20.25
C LYS A 161 12.28 -0.82 -20.01
N THR A 162 12.54 -0.34 -18.80
CA THR A 162 12.38 1.06 -18.41
C THR A 162 13.69 1.81 -18.64
N GLY A 163 13.69 2.78 -19.56
CA GLY A 163 14.83 3.69 -19.73
C GLY A 163 15.06 4.56 -18.50
N PHE A 164 16.30 5.03 -18.30
CA PHE A 164 16.69 5.86 -17.16
C PHE A 164 15.80 7.10 -16.95
N ILE A 165 15.43 7.79 -18.05
CA ILE A 165 14.55 8.96 -18.02
C ILE A 165 13.16 8.60 -17.49
N ARG A 166 12.61 7.44 -17.89
CA ARG A 166 11.31 6.95 -17.40
C ARG A 166 11.37 6.62 -15.91
N ASN A 167 12.51 6.13 -15.40
CA ASN A 167 12.68 5.89 -13.96
C ASN A 167 12.76 7.19 -13.15
N ILE A 168 13.44 8.23 -13.66
CA ILE A 168 13.42 9.56 -13.05
C ILE A 168 11.99 10.11 -13.03
N PHE A 169 11.27 10.02 -14.15
CA PHE A 169 9.88 10.45 -14.23
C PHE A 169 9.01 9.70 -13.22
N HIS A 170 9.13 8.37 -13.12
CA HIS A 170 8.41 7.57 -12.12
C HIS A 170 8.74 7.99 -10.70
N LEU A 171 10.00 8.29 -10.39
CA LEU A 171 10.41 8.77 -9.08
C LEU A 171 9.75 10.11 -8.74
N ILE A 172 9.75 11.06 -9.68
CA ILE A 172 9.10 12.37 -9.50
C ILE A 172 7.58 12.19 -9.34
N MET A 173 6.98 11.37 -10.19
CA MET A 173 5.54 11.09 -10.18
C MET A 173 5.10 10.21 -9.01
N THR A 174 6.02 9.63 -8.26
CA THR A 174 5.70 8.85 -7.05
C THR A 174 5.01 9.73 -6.01
N TRP A 175 5.47 10.96 -5.81
CA TRP A 175 4.87 11.88 -4.82
C TRP A 175 3.39 12.21 -5.09
N PRO A 176 3.00 12.72 -6.30
CA PRO A 176 1.59 12.98 -6.59
C PRO A 176 0.77 11.68 -6.65
N THR A 177 1.33 10.57 -7.13
CA THR A 177 0.62 9.27 -7.20
C THR A 177 0.26 8.77 -5.81
N ILE A 178 1.21 8.77 -4.87
CA ILE A 178 0.96 8.36 -3.50
C ILE A 178 -0.02 9.33 -2.83
N THR A 179 0.09 10.63 -3.08
CA THR A 179 -0.85 11.62 -2.53
C THR A 179 -2.30 11.31 -2.94
N MET A 180 -2.54 11.09 -4.23
CA MET A 180 -3.87 10.74 -4.73
C MET A 180 -4.34 9.41 -4.17
N TYR A 181 -3.45 8.42 -4.08
CA TYR A 181 -3.76 7.11 -3.51
C TYR A 181 -4.38 7.28 -2.11
N CYS A 182 -3.78 8.15 -1.29
CA CYS A 182 -4.17 8.34 0.11
C CYS A 182 -5.48 9.12 0.28
N ILE A 183 -5.78 10.03 -0.65
CA ILE A 183 -7.11 10.65 -0.73
C ILE A 183 -8.18 9.58 -0.98
N VAL A 184 -7.94 8.68 -1.95
CA VAL A 184 -8.88 7.58 -2.24
C VAL A 184 -9.01 6.66 -1.04
N GLU A 185 -7.92 6.33 -0.36
CA GLU A 185 -7.97 5.51 0.86
C GLU A 185 -8.79 6.17 1.97
N LEU A 186 -8.58 7.46 2.23
CA LEU A 186 -9.30 8.20 3.27
C LEU A 186 -10.81 8.18 2.99
N VAL A 187 -11.21 8.47 1.75
CA VAL A 187 -12.61 8.42 1.32
C VAL A 187 -13.18 7.00 1.47
N ALA A 188 -12.42 5.97 1.09
CA ALA A 188 -12.84 4.58 1.22
C ALA A 188 -13.01 4.16 2.69
N PHE A 189 -12.12 4.59 3.59
CA PHE A 189 -12.26 4.32 5.02
C PHE A 189 -13.46 5.03 5.65
N LEU A 190 -13.70 6.30 5.28
CA LEU A 190 -14.91 7.01 5.69
C LEU A 190 -16.17 6.28 5.20
N GLU A 191 -16.16 5.82 3.95
CA GLU A 191 -17.27 5.07 3.38
C GLU A 191 -17.54 3.76 4.15
N VAL A 192 -16.51 2.98 4.46
CA VAL A 192 -16.65 1.74 5.26
C VAL A 192 -17.12 2.03 6.67
N THR A 193 -16.66 3.12 7.26
CA THR A 193 -17.07 3.52 8.63
C THR A 193 -18.56 3.85 8.67
N VAL A 194 -19.08 4.55 7.66
CA VAL A 194 -20.49 4.97 7.59
C VAL A 194 -21.40 3.83 7.12
N ARG A 195 -21.01 3.10 6.07
CA ARG A 195 -21.88 2.12 5.39
C ARG A 195 -21.63 0.67 5.84
N GLY A 196 -20.58 0.44 6.62
CA GLY A 196 -20.22 -0.88 7.13
C GLY A 196 -19.99 -1.91 6.03
N LYS A 197 -20.46 -3.14 6.26
CA LYS A 197 -20.24 -4.28 5.35
C LYS A 197 -20.93 -4.12 3.98
N SER A 198 -21.91 -3.23 3.84
CA SER A 198 -22.65 -3.06 2.58
C SER A 198 -21.78 -2.61 1.40
N VAL A 199 -20.62 -2.00 1.67
CA VAL A 199 -19.68 -1.54 0.64
C VAL A 199 -18.52 -2.51 0.38
N CYS A 200 -18.42 -3.59 1.16
CA CYS A 200 -17.48 -4.68 0.93
C CYS A 200 -17.95 -5.52 -0.26
N SER A 201 -17.72 -5.03 -1.47
CA SER A 201 -18.01 -5.73 -2.72
C SER A 201 -16.73 -6.16 -3.44
N HIS A 202 -16.75 -7.37 -4.02
CA HIS A 202 -15.61 -7.95 -4.73
C HIS A 202 -15.65 -7.64 -6.24
N ASN A 203 -15.99 -6.40 -6.60
CA ASN A 203 -15.99 -5.99 -8.02
C ASN A 203 -14.55 -5.78 -8.48
N ALA A 204 -13.95 -6.76 -9.14
CA ALA A 204 -12.62 -6.64 -9.72
C ALA A 204 -12.58 -5.52 -10.79
N SER A 205 -11.41 -4.86 -10.95
CA SER A 205 -11.18 -4.00 -12.11
C SER A 205 -11.38 -4.83 -13.37
N LYS A 206 -11.97 -4.21 -14.39
CA LYS A 206 -12.06 -4.83 -15.72
C LYS A 206 -10.63 -5.12 -16.20
N LYS A 207 -10.43 -6.22 -16.92
CA LYS A 207 -9.12 -6.55 -17.54
C LYS A 207 -9.29 -6.91 -19.02
N ASP A 208 -10.46 -6.60 -19.57
CA ASP A 208 -10.90 -7.03 -20.89
C ASP A 208 -9.97 -6.51 -22.00
N ASN A 209 -9.32 -5.37 -21.76
CA ASN A 209 -8.37 -4.75 -22.68
C ASN A 209 -6.92 -5.30 -22.56
N LEU A 210 -6.65 -6.21 -21.61
CA LEU A 210 -5.35 -6.88 -21.43
C LEU A 210 -5.30 -8.28 -22.05
N VAL A 211 -6.40 -8.73 -22.66
CA VAL A 211 -6.47 -10.05 -23.27
C VAL A 211 -5.63 -10.02 -24.54
N ALA A 212 -4.50 -10.74 -24.52
CA ALA A 212 -3.74 -10.98 -25.74
C ALA A 212 -4.63 -11.68 -26.78
N PRO A 213 -4.48 -11.39 -28.07
CA PRO A 213 -5.16 -12.16 -29.11
C PRO A 213 -4.82 -13.65 -28.91
N VAL A 214 -5.85 -14.49 -28.90
CA VAL A 214 -5.71 -15.93 -28.68
C VAL A 214 -4.82 -16.49 -29.78
N ASN A 215 -3.57 -16.83 -29.45
CA ASN A 215 -2.76 -17.68 -30.31
C ASN A 215 -3.27 -19.11 -30.12
N ASN A 216 -3.68 -19.75 -31.23
CA ASN A 216 -4.18 -21.14 -31.26
C ASN A 216 -3.10 -22.20 -30.95
N ILE A 217 -1.97 -21.81 -30.39
CA ILE A 217 -0.88 -22.71 -30.00
C ILE A 217 -1.02 -22.91 -28.49
N PRO A 218 -1.33 -24.13 -28.02
CA PRO A 218 -1.47 -24.38 -26.60
C PRO A 218 -0.14 -24.13 -25.89
N ASP A 219 -0.16 -23.20 -24.93
CA ASP A 219 0.97 -22.93 -24.05
C ASP A 219 1.15 -24.16 -23.15
N ARG A 220 2.10 -25.03 -23.50
CA ARG A 220 2.52 -26.11 -22.61
C ARG A 220 3.23 -25.48 -21.42
N MET A 221 2.49 -25.28 -20.34
CA MET A 221 3.08 -25.13 -19.02
C MET A 221 3.68 -26.51 -18.66
N GLU A 222 4.93 -26.76 -19.07
CA GLU A 222 5.69 -27.90 -18.59
C GLU A 222 6.03 -27.65 -17.11
N VAL A 223 5.52 -28.53 -16.24
CA VAL A 223 5.75 -28.56 -14.80
C VAL A 223 6.97 -29.44 -14.51
#